data_AF-E4YJR3-F1
#
_entry.id   AF-E4YJR3-F1
#
_cell.length_a   1.000
_cell.length_b   1.000
_cell.length_c   1.000
_cell.angle_alpha   90.00
_cell.angle_beta   90.00
_cell.angle_gamma   90.00
#
_symmetry.space_group_name_H-M   'P 1'
#
loop_
_entity.id
_entity.type
_entity.pdbx_description
1 polymer ?
#
loop_
_entity_poly.entity_id
_entity_poly.type
_entity_poly.pdbx_seq_one_letter_code
_entity_poly.pdbx_strand_id
1 'polypeptide(L)'
;MFRCHFRAPNPDRCPSSAATNLHTQDFFTKYLLKDLPNSNQPILTTSLFLHVAEKFKENTSFCRQILEVAIERIDQEDDRQCQLWNKVFTLRLQDEDYTGAYRAMISNTDIDSQKNCLRTFVLHLSDSGDFGPLVNSEYSGLESEIAPILENRALAVSPEDTRYFDLLYAFMSVRENYRGAARAMYLQSQHIASGYESLEQLETRESALLTAINSLYLVKKEDQWVATASANGVPLPVKSPKRTHEGGMRVPLSKDTVVTSLEDMENECLLVQARLALKMDDIDTAGLDASEIATLMAKRGMYHEAGNLLKSFKEPARCCCQNSGEHICM
;
A
#
# COMPACT_ATOMS: atom_id res chain seq x y z
N MET A 1 -5.08 37.87 -36.03
CA MET A 1 -5.73 36.55 -36.10
C MET A 1 -5.03 35.73 -37.18
N PHE A 2 -3.83 35.22 -36.90
CA PHE A 2 -3.06 34.41 -37.85
C PHE A 2 -3.02 32.98 -37.32
N ARG A 3 -3.82 32.11 -37.95
CA ARG A 3 -3.77 30.65 -37.76
C ARG A 3 -2.41 30.16 -38.28
N CYS A 4 -1.53 29.75 -37.37
CA CYS A 4 -0.36 28.97 -37.75
C CYS A 4 -0.82 27.54 -38.07
N HIS A 5 -1.04 27.25 -39.36
CA HIS A 5 -1.12 25.88 -39.85
C HIS A 5 0.31 25.31 -39.95
N PHE A 6 0.84 24.84 -38.83
CA PHE A 6 1.94 23.88 -38.88
C PHE A 6 1.36 22.54 -39.31
N ARG A 7 1.53 22.23 -40.59
CA ARG A 7 1.36 20.87 -41.13
C ARG A 7 2.35 19.98 -40.38
N ALA A 8 1.86 18.93 -39.73
CA ALA A 8 2.67 18.01 -38.93
C ALA A 8 3.89 17.53 -39.74
N PRO A 9 5.13 17.80 -39.28
CA PRO A 9 6.28 17.09 -39.81
C PRO A 9 6.23 15.64 -39.30
N ASN A 10 6.65 14.68 -40.12
CA ASN A 10 6.80 13.29 -39.69
C ASN A 10 7.64 13.25 -38.39
N PRO A 11 7.14 12.63 -37.31
CA PRO A 11 7.80 12.61 -36.01
C PRO A 11 9.14 11.87 -36.03
N ASP A 12 9.37 11.01 -37.02
CA ASP A 12 10.55 10.14 -37.10
C ASP A 12 11.83 10.81 -37.63
N ARG A 13 11.80 12.10 -37.97
CA ARG A 13 12.94 12.79 -38.60
C ARG A 13 13.17 14.23 -38.13
N CYS A 14 13.10 14.50 -36.83
CA CYS A 14 13.80 15.67 -36.29
C CYS A 14 15.25 15.27 -35.99
N PRO A 15 16.26 15.81 -36.72
CA PRO A 15 17.65 15.49 -36.44
C PRO A 15 18.00 16.05 -35.06
N SER A 16 18.53 15.20 -34.18
CA SER A 16 19.08 15.55 -32.87
C SER A 16 20.14 16.66 -32.93
N SER A 17 20.72 16.91 -34.12
CA SER A 17 21.64 18.02 -34.41
C SER A 17 20.97 19.39 -34.50
N ALA A 18 19.65 19.49 -34.72
CA ALA A 18 18.95 20.77 -34.81
C ALA A 18 18.82 21.42 -33.42
N ALA A 19 18.59 20.63 -32.37
CA ALA A 19 18.56 21.11 -30.98
C ALA A 19 19.90 21.74 -30.55
N THR A 20 21.00 21.29 -31.15
CA THR A 20 22.35 21.75 -30.81
C THR A 20 22.62 23.19 -31.20
N ASN A 21 21.88 23.78 -32.16
CA ASN A 21 22.10 25.16 -32.62
C ASN A 21 20.91 26.10 -32.33
N LEU A 22 19.93 25.66 -31.52
CA LEU A 22 18.77 26.50 -31.17
C LEU A 22 19.14 27.63 -30.19
N HIS A 23 20.17 27.44 -29.36
CA HIS A 23 20.64 28.43 -28.39
C HIS A 23 21.33 29.64 -29.07
N THR A 24 21.87 29.46 -30.28
CA THR A 24 22.50 30.53 -31.07
C THR A 24 21.49 31.39 -31.84
N GLN A 25 20.23 30.98 -31.94
CA GLN A 25 19.23 31.77 -32.64
C GLN A 25 18.57 32.78 -31.70
N ASP A 26 18.84 34.08 -31.93
CA ASP A 26 18.24 35.24 -31.25
C ASP A 26 16.71 35.18 -31.13
N PHE A 27 16.04 34.43 -32.00
CA PHE A 27 14.59 34.25 -31.97
C PHE A 27 14.12 33.37 -30.79
N PHE A 28 14.80 32.24 -30.54
CA PHE A 28 14.43 31.29 -29.50
C PHE A 28 14.72 31.85 -28.11
N THR A 29 15.88 32.50 -27.94
CA THR A 29 16.23 33.20 -26.70
C THR A 29 15.29 34.37 -26.39
N LYS A 30 14.85 35.13 -27.40
CA LYS A 30 13.99 36.31 -27.20
C LYS A 30 12.51 35.99 -26.95
N TYR A 31 12.00 34.87 -27.46
CA TYR A 31 10.58 34.50 -27.31
C TYR A 31 10.31 33.34 -26.34
N LEU A 32 11.23 32.37 -26.18
CA LEU A 32 11.04 31.22 -25.28
C LEU A 32 11.78 31.36 -23.94
N LEU A 33 12.87 32.14 -23.87
CA LEU A 33 13.71 32.28 -22.67
C LEU A 33 13.52 33.62 -21.94
N LYS A 34 12.45 34.36 -22.26
CA LYS A 34 12.23 35.75 -21.80
C LYS A 34 12.16 35.92 -20.27
N ASP A 35 11.88 34.85 -19.53
CA ASP A 35 11.67 34.84 -18.08
C ASP A 35 12.80 34.14 -17.28
N LEU A 36 13.90 33.73 -17.91
CA LEU A 36 14.97 32.97 -17.25
C LEU A 36 16.16 33.86 -16.84
N PRO A 37 16.67 33.75 -15.60
CA PRO A 37 17.82 34.51 -15.15
C PRO A 37 19.10 34.07 -15.89
N ASN A 38 19.86 35.05 -16.37
CA ASN A 38 21.13 34.86 -17.06
C ASN A 38 22.21 34.32 -16.11
N SER A 39 22.39 33.00 -16.02
CA SER A 39 23.71 32.39 -15.80
C SER A 39 23.67 30.87 -16.02
N ASN A 40 24.76 30.36 -16.61
CA ASN A 40 25.14 28.96 -16.88
C ASN A 40 24.47 28.27 -18.09
N GLN A 41 25.31 27.85 -19.05
CA GLN A 41 24.94 27.16 -20.29
C GLN A 41 24.15 25.83 -20.12
N PRO A 42 24.45 24.94 -19.14
CA PRO A 42 23.65 23.72 -18.94
C PRO A 42 22.24 24.04 -18.39
N ILE A 43 22.15 24.98 -17.45
CA ILE A 43 20.91 25.44 -16.82
C ILE A 43 19.91 25.99 -17.85
N LEU A 44 20.40 26.73 -18.85
CA LEU A 44 19.62 27.27 -19.97
C LEU A 44 19.10 26.18 -20.92
N THR A 45 19.84 25.08 -21.05
CA THR A 45 19.49 23.96 -21.94
C THR A 45 18.40 23.10 -21.29
N THR A 46 18.54 22.81 -20.00
CA THR A 46 17.55 22.09 -19.19
C THR A 46 16.22 22.85 -19.10
N SER A 47 16.25 24.17 -18.86
CA SER A 47 15.02 24.99 -18.83
C SER A 47 14.35 25.11 -20.19
N LEU A 48 15.12 25.18 -21.28
CA LEU A 48 14.57 25.21 -22.63
C LEU A 48 13.78 23.92 -22.91
N PHE A 49 14.36 22.75 -22.62
CA PHE A 49 13.68 21.47 -22.84
C PHE A 49 12.42 21.33 -22.00
N LEU A 50 12.45 21.76 -20.73
CA LEU A 50 11.26 21.77 -19.87
C LEU A 50 10.16 22.69 -20.41
N HIS A 51 10.51 23.88 -20.90
CA HIS A 51 9.56 24.83 -21.46
C HIS A 51 8.98 24.35 -22.80
N VAL A 52 9.80 23.74 -23.65
CA VAL A 52 9.33 23.12 -24.89
C VAL A 52 8.38 21.97 -24.58
N ALA A 53 8.73 21.10 -23.63
CA ALA A 53 7.84 20.02 -23.19
C ALA A 53 6.50 20.55 -22.65
N GLU A 54 6.48 21.71 -21.98
CA GLU A 54 5.23 22.36 -21.54
C GLU A 54 4.38 22.86 -22.71
N LYS A 55 5.00 23.41 -23.75
CA LYS A 55 4.30 23.85 -24.96
C LYS A 55 3.68 22.70 -25.75
N PHE A 56 4.27 21.52 -25.68
CA PHE A 56 3.82 20.32 -26.42
C PHE A 56 3.06 19.32 -25.56
N LYS A 57 2.55 19.71 -24.37
CA LYS A 57 1.88 18.81 -23.41
C LYS A 57 0.76 17.94 -24.01
N GLU A 58 0.12 18.38 -25.10
CA GLU A 58 -0.92 17.62 -25.81
C GLU A 58 -0.41 16.39 -26.56
N ASN A 59 0.88 16.36 -26.96
CA ASN A 59 1.49 15.23 -27.67
C ASN A 59 2.46 14.48 -26.74
N THR A 60 1.97 13.46 -26.03
CA THR A 60 2.74 12.68 -25.04
C THR A 60 4.00 12.03 -25.62
N SER A 61 3.88 11.44 -26.81
CA SER A 61 4.97 10.76 -27.51
C SER A 61 6.13 11.70 -27.86
N PHE A 62 5.82 12.91 -28.34
CA PHE A 62 6.82 13.92 -28.70
C PHE A 62 7.49 14.53 -27.47
N CYS A 63 6.72 14.82 -26.42
CA CYS A 63 7.25 15.27 -25.13
C CYS A 63 8.24 14.26 -24.55
N ARG A 64 7.92 12.97 -24.60
CA ARG A 64 8.79 11.90 -24.11
C ARG A 64 10.14 11.88 -24.85
N GLN A 65 10.12 11.91 -26.19
CA GLN A 65 11.35 11.93 -27.00
C GLN A 65 12.23 13.14 -26.69
N ILE A 66 11.63 14.32 -26.54
CA ILE A 66 12.37 15.54 -26.18
C ILE A 66 13.04 15.41 -24.81
N LEU A 67 12.31 14.87 -23.84
CA LEU A 67 12.81 14.72 -22.47
C LEU A 67 13.90 13.64 -22.36
N GLU A 68 13.82 12.58 -23.15
CA GLU A 68 14.88 11.55 -23.23
C GLU A 68 16.18 12.11 -23.82
N VAL A 69 16.07 12.87 -24.91
CA VAL A 69 17.22 13.59 -25.49
C VAL A 69 17.77 14.63 -24.52
N ALA A 70 16.91 15.24 -23.71
CA ALA A 70 17.35 16.17 -22.67
C ALA A 70 18.18 15.44 -21.60
N ILE A 71 17.71 14.29 -21.11
CA ILE A 71 18.41 13.49 -20.08
C ILE A 71 19.80 13.04 -20.55
N GLU A 72 19.94 12.61 -21.81
CA GLU A 72 21.25 12.22 -22.37
C GLU A 72 22.27 13.37 -22.42
N ARG A 73 21.80 14.62 -22.34
CA ARG A 73 22.60 15.82 -22.62
C ARG A 73 22.85 16.69 -21.39
N ILE A 74 22.34 16.29 -20.23
CA ILE A 74 22.43 17.05 -18.98
C ILE A 74 23.61 16.59 -18.14
N ASP A 75 24.26 17.56 -17.50
CA ASP A 75 25.30 17.32 -16.50
C ASP A 75 24.67 16.82 -15.19
N GLN A 76 25.29 15.83 -14.54
CA GLN A 76 24.73 15.11 -13.38
C GLN A 76 24.49 15.97 -12.11
N GLU A 77 24.93 17.23 -12.10
CA GLU A 77 24.84 18.13 -10.94
C GLU A 77 23.70 19.17 -11.05
N ASP A 78 22.89 19.15 -12.11
CA ASP A 78 21.78 20.09 -12.27
C ASP A 78 20.60 19.70 -11.37
N ASP A 79 20.21 20.57 -10.42
CA ASP A 79 19.06 20.39 -9.51
C ASP A 79 17.72 20.09 -10.25
N ARG A 80 17.63 20.47 -11.53
CA ARG A 80 16.44 20.30 -12.38
C ARG A 80 16.33 18.91 -13.01
N GLN A 81 17.36 18.07 -12.89
CA GLN A 81 17.34 16.70 -13.40
C GLN A 81 16.19 15.89 -12.78
N CYS A 82 15.92 16.10 -11.49
CA CYS A 82 14.79 15.49 -10.79
C CYS A 82 13.43 15.83 -11.45
N GLN A 83 13.22 17.09 -11.86
CA GLN A 83 11.98 17.51 -12.51
C GLN A 83 11.79 16.82 -13.88
N LEU A 84 12.88 16.59 -14.61
CA LEU A 84 12.84 15.87 -15.88
C LEU A 84 12.49 14.40 -15.67
N TRP A 85 13.15 13.72 -14.75
CA TRP A 85 12.85 12.32 -14.42
C TRP A 85 11.39 12.16 -13.98
N ASN A 86 10.86 13.07 -13.16
CA ASN A 86 9.46 13.06 -12.75
C ASN A 86 8.49 13.26 -13.94
N LYS A 87 8.82 14.16 -14.88
CA LYS A 87 8.03 14.34 -16.11
C LYS A 87 8.09 13.10 -17.01
N VAL A 88 9.26 12.51 -17.21
CA VAL A 88 9.42 11.27 -18.00
C VAL A 88 8.67 10.12 -17.36
N PHE A 89 8.78 9.93 -16.04
CA PHE A 89 8.02 8.95 -15.29
C PHE A 89 6.51 9.11 -15.52
N THR A 90 5.98 10.33 -15.40
CA THR A 90 4.56 10.59 -15.57
C THR A 90 4.08 10.27 -16.99
N LEU A 91 4.87 10.63 -18.01
CA LEU A 91 4.54 10.33 -19.41
C LEU A 91 4.61 8.83 -19.71
N ARG A 92 5.63 8.12 -19.19
CA ARG A 92 5.76 6.66 -19.35
C ARG A 92 4.63 5.91 -18.66
N LEU A 93 4.16 6.42 -17.51
CA LEU A 93 3.01 5.87 -16.81
C LEU A 93 1.71 6.07 -17.59
N GLN A 94 1.53 7.22 -18.25
CA GLN A 94 0.38 7.49 -19.14
C GLN A 94 0.38 6.61 -20.40
N ASP A 95 1.56 6.27 -20.91
CA ASP A 95 1.74 5.38 -22.06
C ASP A 95 1.68 3.88 -21.66
N GLU A 96 1.33 3.55 -20.41
CA GLU A 96 1.27 2.18 -19.83
C GLU A 96 2.60 1.38 -19.93
N ASP A 97 3.73 2.06 -20.15
CA ASP A 97 5.06 1.44 -20.14
C ASP A 97 5.61 1.38 -18.71
N TYR A 98 5.15 0.37 -17.96
CA TYR A 98 5.55 0.17 -16.56
C TYR A 98 7.05 -0.06 -16.38
N THR A 99 7.68 -0.74 -17.34
CA THR A 99 9.13 -1.02 -17.28
C THR A 99 9.96 0.24 -17.47
N GLY A 100 9.56 1.10 -18.41
CA GLY A 100 10.18 2.40 -18.64
C GLY A 100 9.94 3.36 -17.48
N ALA A 101 8.72 3.39 -16.92
CA ALA A 101 8.39 4.19 -15.75
C ALA A 101 9.23 3.78 -14.53
N TYR A 102 9.37 2.48 -14.28
CA TYR A 102 10.20 1.97 -13.19
C TYR A 102 11.68 2.36 -13.34
N ARG A 103 12.25 2.24 -14.55
CA ARG A 103 13.62 2.68 -14.83
C ARG A 103 13.80 4.18 -14.59
N ALA A 104 12.87 5.01 -15.06
CA ALA A 104 12.91 6.45 -14.86
C ALA A 104 12.86 6.84 -13.37
N MET A 105 12.13 6.09 -12.56
CA MET A 105 12.08 6.29 -11.11
C MET A 105 13.43 5.98 -10.44
N ILE A 106 14.06 4.83 -10.71
CA ILE A 106 15.35 4.48 -10.09
C ILE A 106 16.46 5.43 -10.53
N SER A 107 16.41 5.91 -11.77
CA SER A 107 17.42 6.84 -12.32
C SER A 107 17.35 8.25 -11.72
N ASN A 108 16.30 8.58 -10.98
CA ASN A 108 16.21 9.86 -10.28
C ASN A 108 17.21 9.88 -9.11
N THR A 109 18.04 10.91 -9.00
CA THR A 109 19.04 11.05 -7.92
C THR A 109 18.42 11.49 -6.60
N ASP A 110 17.22 12.10 -6.63
CA ASP A 110 16.52 12.59 -5.43
C ASP A 110 15.61 11.52 -4.80
N ILE A 111 15.94 11.13 -3.57
CA ILE A 111 15.24 10.08 -2.82
C ILE A 111 13.80 10.47 -2.52
N ASP A 112 13.52 11.73 -2.20
CA ASP A 112 12.15 12.16 -1.86
C ASP A 112 11.24 12.11 -3.09
N SER A 113 11.77 12.51 -4.25
CA SER A 113 11.06 12.36 -5.52
C SER A 113 10.90 10.90 -5.93
N GLN A 114 11.88 10.03 -5.70
CA GLN A 114 11.72 8.59 -5.91
C GLN A 114 10.54 8.03 -5.10
N LYS A 115 10.40 8.39 -3.82
CA LYS A 115 9.28 7.94 -2.97
C LYS A 115 7.92 8.46 -3.47
N ASN A 116 7.87 9.71 -3.93
CA ASN A 116 6.64 10.29 -4.50
C ASN A 116 6.25 9.61 -5.82
N CYS A 117 7.22 9.33 -6.70
CA CYS A 117 7.02 8.55 -7.92
C CYS A 117 6.55 7.14 -7.59
N LEU A 118 7.18 6.47 -6.62
CA LEU A 118 6.79 5.13 -6.19
C LEU A 118 5.35 5.10 -5.68
N ARG A 119 4.96 6.07 -4.85
CA ARG A 119 3.58 6.18 -4.36
C ARG A 119 2.58 6.30 -5.52
N THR A 120 2.89 7.15 -6.49
CA THR A 120 2.06 7.34 -7.69
C THR A 120 1.99 6.06 -8.52
N PHE A 121 3.13 5.38 -8.70
CA PHE A 121 3.25 4.13 -9.44
C PHE A 121 2.42 3.00 -8.82
N VAL A 122 2.59 2.78 -7.52
CA VAL A 122 1.88 1.73 -6.76
C VAL A 122 0.38 1.97 -6.82
N LEU A 123 -0.08 3.21 -6.59
CA LEU A 123 -1.49 3.54 -6.64
C LEU A 123 -2.09 3.34 -8.04
N HIS A 124 -1.41 3.82 -9.08
CA HIS A 124 -1.85 3.64 -10.46
C HIS A 124 -1.96 2.16 -10.84
N LEU A 125 -0.95 1.34 -10.51
CA LEU A 125 -0.98 -0.10 -10.77
C LEU A 125 -2.10 -0.78 -9.99
N SER A 126 -2.28 -0.43 -8.71
CA SER A 126 -3.35 -1.00 -7.89
C SER A 126 -4.75 -0.64 -8.38
N ASP A 127 -4.94 0.59 -8.88
CA ASP A 127 -6.23 1.05 -9.42
C ASP A 127 -6.50 0.43 -10.81
N SER A 128 -5.46 0.19 -11.62
CA SER A 128 -5.57 -0.46 -12.93
C SER A 128 -5.89 -1.97 -12.84
N GLY A 129 -5.65 -2.60 -11.69
CA GLY A 129 -5.85 -4.04 -11.48
C GLY A 129 -4.70 -4.92 -11.98
N ASP A 130 -3.65 -4.34 -12.57
CA ASP A 130 -2.47 -5.07 -13.03
C ASP A 130 -1.46 -5.28 -11.89
N PHE A 131 -1.72 -6.32 -11.10
CA PHE A 131 -0.90 -6.68 -9.93
C PHE A 131 0.40 -7.41 -10.28
N GLY A 132 0.46 -8.08 -11.44
CA GLY A 132 1.61 -8.88 -11.87
C GLY A 132 2.92 -8.08 -11.93
N PRO A 133 2.96 -6.93 -12.62
CA PRO A 133 4.14 -6.07 -12.65
C PRO A 133 4.54 -5.56 -11.27
N LEU A 134 3.57 -5.29 -10.38
CA LEU A 134 3.85 -4.79 -9.03
C LEU A 134 4.52 -5.84 -8.15
N VAL A 135 4.01 -7.08 -8.18
CA VAL A 135 4.50 -8.14 -7.29
C VAL A 135 5.86 -8.69 -7.75
N ASN A 136 6.07 -8.82 -9.06
CA ASN A 136 7.27 -9.44 -9.61
C ASN A 136 8.47 -8.48 -9.78
N SER A 137 8.28 -7.18 -9.57
CA SER A 137 9.36 -6.20 -9.72
C SER A 137 10.31 -6.20 -8.51
N GLU A 138 11.61 -6.14 -8.78
CA GLU A 138 12.65 -5.94 -7.76
C GLU A 138 12.83 -4.44 -7.53
N TYR A 139 12.53 -3.90 -6.34
CA TYR A 139 12.47 -2.45 -6.09
C TYR A 139 13.78 -1.81 -5.60
N SER A 140 14.94 -2.47 -5.77
CA SER A 140 16.29 -1.92 -5.49
C SER A 140 16.41 -1.13 -4.17
N GLY A 141 15.80 -1.60 -3.07
CA GLY A 141 15.85 -0.96 -1.75
C GLY A 141 14.67 -0.04 -1.39
N LEU A 142 13.73 0.19 -2.31
CA LEU A 142 12.47 0.93 -2.04
C LEU A 142 11.33 0.05 -1.52
N GLU A 143 11.57 -1.24 -1.35
CA GLU A 143 10.56 -2.24 -0.96
C GLU A 143 9.88 -1.92 0.37
N SER A 144 10.63 -1.36 1.32
CA SER A 144 10.12 -0.99 2.63
C SER A 144 9.07 0.13 2.58
N GLU A 145 9.02 0.90 1.49
CA GLU A 145 8.07 2.00 1.32
C GLU A 145 6.74 1.52 0.69
N ILE A 146 6.74 0.39 -0.03
CA ILE A 146 5.54 -0.11 -0.72
C ILE A 146 4.49 -0.61 0.28
N ALA A 147 4.92 -1.39 1.25
CA ALA A 147 4.05 -1.95 2.28
C ALA A 147 3.22 -0.89 3.02
N PRO A 148 3.80 0.19 3.57
CA PRO A 148 3.01 1.23 4.24
C PRO A 148 2.12 2.02 3.25
N ILE A 149 2.50 2.17 1.98
CA ILE A 149 1.65 2.83 0.98
C ILE A 149 0.38 2.01 0.73
N LEU A 150 0.53 0.71 0.50
CA LEU A 150 -0.58 -0.22 0.27
C LEU A 150 -1.47 -0.35 1.52
N GLU A 151 -0.87 -0.46 2.71
CA GLU A 151 -1.60 -0.54 3.97
C GLU A 151 -2.45 0.72 4.22
N ASN A 152 -1.86 1.91 4.09
CA ASN A 152 -2.60 3.17 4.25
C ASN A 152 -3.71 3.31 3.21
N ARG A 153 -3.50 2.81 1.98
CA ARG A 153 -4.54 2.79 0.95
C ARG A 153 -5.66 1.82 1.31
N ALA A 154 -5.34 0.61 1.74
CA ALA A 154 -6.31 -0.41 2.13
C ALA A 154 -7.20 0.08 3.29
N LEU A 155 -6.61 0.69 4.32
CA LEU A 155 -7.33 1.25 5.47
C LEU A 155 -8.20 2.46 5.11
N ALA A 156 -7.87 3.19 4.04
CA ALA A 156 -8.66 4.33 3.58
C ALA A 156 -9.87 3.94 2.73
N VAL A 157 -9.93 2.69 2.25
CA VAL A 157 -11.03 2.17 1.42
C VAL A 157 -12.07 1.49 2.31
N SER A 158 -13.28 1.30 1.78
CA SER A 158 -14.35 0.56 2.46
C SER A 158 -13.86 -0.83 2.93
N PRO A 159 -14.28 -1.30 4.13
CA PRO A 159 -13.94 -2.63 4.61
C PRO A 159 -14.37 -3.80 3.71
N GLU A 160 -15.29 -3.55 2.77
CA GLU A 160 -15.74 -4.53 1.76
C GLU A 160 -14.69 -4.76 0.66
N ASP A 161 -13.79 -3.81 0.40
CA ASP A 161 -12.80 -3.93 -0.66
C ASP A 161 -11.52 -4.62 -0.15
N THR A 162 -11.45 -5.94 -0.34
CA THR A 162 -10.31 -6.75 0.11
C THR A 162 -9.08 -6.66 -0.79
N ARG A 163 -9.24 -6.13 -2.01
CA ARG A 163 -8.25 -6.26 -3.10
C ARG A 163 -6.87 -5.75 -2.72
N TYR A 164 -6.81 -4.66 -1.95
CA TYR A 164 -5.54 -4.07 -1.50
C TYR A 164 -4.84 -4.91 -0.44
N PHE A 165 -5.60 -5.55 0.45
CA PHE A 165 -5.03 -6.48 1.43
C PHE A 165 -4.58 -7.78 0.77
N ASP A 166 -5.34 -8.29 -0.19
CA ASP A 166 -4.98 -9.47 -0.98
C ASP A 166 -3.69 -9.22 -1.77
N LEU A 167 -3.56 -8.03 -2.37
CA LEU A 167 -2.34 -7.58 -3.04
C LEU A 167 -1.16 -7.48 -2.07
N LEU A 168 -1.37 -6.89 -0.91
CA LEU A 168 -0.33 -6.75 0.12
C LEU A 168 0.14 -8.13 0.62
N TYR A 169 -0.79 -9.07 0.79
CA TYR A 169 -0.48 -10.45 1.14
C TYR A 169 0.34 -11.16 0.06
N ALA A 170 -0.07 -11.04 -1.21
CA ALA A 170 0.67 -11.62 -2.33
C ALA A 170 2.08 -11.05 -2.43
N PHE A 171 2.21 -9.72 -2.30
CA PHE A 171 3.50 -9.02 -2.31
C PHE A 171 4.44 -9.50 -1.19
N MET A 172 3.92 -9.68 0.04
CA MET A 172 4.73 -10.15 1.17
C MET A 172 5.08 -11.64 1.06
N SER A 173 4.16 -12.46 0.56
CA SER A 173 4.34 -13.91 0.40
C SER A 173 5.42 -14.25 -0.64
N VAL A 174 5.47 -13.53 -1.77
CA VAL A 174 6.51 -13.71 -2.80
C VAL A 174 7.91 -13.39 -2.27
N ARG A 175 8.01 -12.51 -1.27
CA ARG A 175 9.26 -12.11 -0.63
C ARG A 175 9.60 -12.93 0.61
N GLU A 176 8.88 -14.03 0.83
CA GLU A 176 9.00 -14.92 2.00
C GLU A 176 8.84 -14.18 3.34
N ASN A 177 8.22 -13.00 3.35
CA ASN A 177 7.94 -12.24 4.55
C ASN A 177 6.57 -12.65 5.11
N TYR A 178 6.49 -13.88 5.61
CA TYR A 178 5.24 -14.44 6.14
C TYR A 178 4.71 -13.69 7.36
N ARG A 179 5.60 -13.06 8.13
CA ARG A 179 5.23 -12.22 9.27
C ARG A 179 4.53 -10.94 8.83
N GLY A 180 5.04 -10.29 7.78
CA GLY A 180 4.40 -9.14 7.14
C GLY A 180 3.07 -9.51 6.49
N ALA A 181 3.02 -10.68 5.85
CA ALA A 181 1.79 -11.22 5.25
C ALA A 181 0.71 -11.48 6.32
N ALA A 182 1.07 -12.11 7.45
CA ALA A 182 0.16 -12.31 8.57
C ALA A 182 -0.38 -11.00 9.12
N ARG A 183 0.50 -10.00 9.28
CA ARG A 183 0.09 -8.67 9.73
C ARG A 183 -0.92 -8.02 8.81
N ALA A 184 -0.73 -8.11 7.50
CA ALA A 184 -1.66 -7.54 6.51
C ALA A 184 -3.06 -8.14 6.63
N MET A 185 -3.15 -9.47 6.70
CA MET A 185 -4.44 -10.19 6.84
C MET A 185 -5.09 -9.96 8.21
N TYR A 186 -4.29 -9.83 9.27
CA TYR A 186 -4.81 -9.47 10.59
C TYR A 186 -5.40 -8.05 10.59
N LEU A 187 -4.72 -7.08 9.97
CA LEU A 187 -5.24 -5.72 9.81
C LEU A 187 -6.54 -5.68 8.99
N GLN A 188 -6.66 -6.51 7.93
CA GLN A 188 -7.90 -6.67 7.19
C GLN A 188 -9.04 -7.13 8.12
N SER A 189 -8.78 -8.13 8.96
CA SER A 189 -9.80 -8.62 9.91
C SER A 189 -10.25 -7.53 10.90
N GLN A 190 -9.34 -6.68 11.37
CA GLN A 190 -9.64 -5.56 12.26
C GLN A 190 -10.39 -4.44 11.53
N HIS A 191 -10.03 -4.16 10.28
CA HIS A 191 -10.71 -3.18 9.43
C HIS A 191 -12.18 -3.57 9.21
N ILE A 192 -12.44 -4.84 8.88
CA ILE A 192 -13.80 -5.39 8.79
C ILE A 192 -14.53 -5.28 10.13
N ALA A 193 -13.87 -5.63 11.24
CA ALA A 193 -14.46 -5.55 12.58
C ALA A 193 -14.89 -4.14 13.01
N SER A 194 -14.24 -3.10 12.47
CA SER A 194 -14.58 -1.69 12.73
C SER A 194 -15.83 -1.20 11.99
N GLY A 195 -16.24 -1.93 10.95
CA GLY A 195 -17.40 -1.62 10.14
C GLY A 195 -18.67 -2.31 10.65
N TYR A 196 -19.65 -2.41 9.76
CA TYR A 196 -20.82 -3.26 9.98
C TYR A 196 -20.42 -4.73 9.75
N GLU A 197 -20.93 -5.65 10.58
CA GLU A 197 -20.66 -7.09 10.45
C GLU A 197 -21.85 -7.78 9.74
N SER A 198 -21.86 -7.77 8.41
CA SER A 198 -22.74 -8.66 7.63
C SER A 198 -22.23 -10.10 7.66
N LEU A 199 -23.08 -11.06 7.24
CA LEU A 199 -22.69 -12.47 7.17
C LEU A 199 -21.46 -12.67 6.27
N GLU A 200 -21.47 -12.10 5.06
CA GLU A 200 -20.35 -12.18 4.11
C GLU A 200 -19.07 -11.55 4.67
N GLN A 201 -19.19 -10.44 5.42
CA GLN A 201 -18.06 -9.80 6.08
C GLN A 201 -17.49 -10.65 7.23
N LEU A 202 -18.33 -11.37 7.98
CA LEU A 202 -17.88 -12.31 9.01
C LEU A 202 -17.14 -13.51 8.39
N GLU A 203 -17.64 -14.07 7.28
CA GLU A 203 -16.95 -15.13 6.54
C GLU A 203 -15.59 -14.65 6.01
N THR A 204 -15.56 -13.46 5.43
CA THR A 204 -14.32 -12.84 4.94
C THR A 204 -13.34 -12.57 6.08
N ARG A 205 -13.84 -12.12 7.23
CA ARG A 205 -13.05 -11.88 8.44
C ARG A 205 -12.46 -13.18 8.98
N GLU A 206 -13.25 -14.26 9.03
CA GLU A 206 -12.77 -15.59 9.42
C GLU A 206 -11.65 -16.06 8.49
N SER A 207 -11.87 -15.98 7.17
CA SER A 207 -10.88 -16.35 6.16
C SER A 207 -9.57 -15.55 6.30
N ALA A 208 -9.67 -14.24 6.55
CA ALA A 208 -8.51 -13.38 6.77
C ALA A 208 -7.75 -13.78 8.05
N LEU A 209 -8.45 -14.05 9.16
CA LEU A 209 -7.83 -14.52 10.41
C LEU A 209 -7.14 -15.87 10.23
N LEU A 210 -7.80 -16.84 9.58
CA LEU A 210 -7.20 -18.16 9.30
C LEU A 210 -5.96 -18.02 8.41
N THR A 211 -6.00 -17.17 7.39
CA THR A 211 -4.85 -16.90 6.53
C THR A 211 -3.70 -16.26 7.31
N ALA A 212 -4.01 -15.36 8.24
CA ALA A 212 -3.02 -14.73 9.11
C ALA A 212 -2.36 -15.76 10.05
N ILE A 213 -3.16 -16.61 10.69
CA ILE A 213 -2.72 -17.71 11.56
C ILE A 213 -1.82 -18.68 10.77
N ASN A 214 -2.28 -19.13 9.61
CA ASN A 214 -1.52 -20.02 8.73
C ASN A 214 -0.17 -19.41 8.32
N SER A 215 -0.15 -18.10 8.07
CA SER A 215 1.09 -17.38 7.72
C SER A 215 2.05 -17.27 8.90
N LEU A 216 1.55 -17.08 10.13
CA LEU A 216 2.40 -17.10 11.34
C LEU A 216 2.96 -18.49 11.64
N TYR A 217 2.23 -19.56 11.32
CA TYR A 217 2.74 -20.92 11.47
C TYR A 217 3.98 -21.21 10.61
N LEU A 218 4.17 -20.47 9.51
CA LEU A 218 5.38 -20.55 8.68
C LEU A 218 6.59 -19.82 9.30
N VAL A 219 6.35 -18.97 10.30
CA VAL A 219 7.37 -18.20 11.01
C VAL A 219 7.89 -19.02 12.21
N LYS A 220 9.16 -18.81 12.58
CA LYS A 220 9.76 -19.40 13.78
C LYS A 220 8.94 -19.06 15.03
N LYS A 221 8.82 -20.01 15.96
CA LYS A 221 8.02 -19.87 17.20
C LYS A 221 8.31 -18.60 18.01
N GLU A 222 9.56 -18.14 18.02
CA GLU A 222 9.99 -16.93 18.74
C GLU A 222 9.43 -15.64 18.14
N ASP A 223 9.09 -15.65 16.84
CA ASP A 223 8.64 -14.49 16.06
C ASP A 223 7.14 -14.57 15.68
N GLN A 224 6.37 -15.48 16.30
CA GLN A 224 4.93 -15.69 16.07
C GLN A 224 4.06 -14.62 16.75
N TRP A 225 4.29 -13.36 16.40
CA TRP A 225 3.56 -12.21 16.91
C TRP A 225 3.49 -11.09 15.87
N VAL A 226 2.39 -10.35 15.91
CA VAL A 226 2.11 -9.22 15.04
C VAL A 226 2.04 -7.94 15.86
N ALA A 227 2.62 -6.86 15.35
CA ALA A 227 2.47 -5.53 15.92
C ALA A 227 1.52 -4.69 15.06
N THR A 228 0.42 -4.22 15.65
CA THR A 228 -0.52 -3.28 15.02
C THR A 228 -0.53 -1.96 15.78
N ALA A 229 -1.01 -0.90 15.12
CA ALA A 229 -1.32 0.33 15.83
C ALA A 229 -2.56 0.11 16.70
N SER A 230 -2.58 0.71 17.88
CA SER A 230 -3.70 0.68 18.81
C SER A 230 -4.94 1.28 18.15
N ALA A 231 -6.08 0.61 18.29
CA ALA A 231 -7.36 0.98 17.67
C ALA A 231 -7.85 2.41 17.99
N ASN A 232 -7.22 3.09 18.96
CA ASN A 232 -7.57 4.45 19.39
C ASN A 232 -6.66 5.55 18.82
N GLY A 233 -5.70 5.22 17.94
CA GLY A 233 -4.70 6.16 17.43
C GLY A 233 -4.66 6.20 15.90
N VAL A 234 -4.90 7.38 15.34
CA VAL A 234 -4.63 7.70 13.92
C VAL A 234 -3.22 7.21 13.55
N PRO A 235 -3.02 6.54 12.39
CA PRO A 235 -1.69 6.12 11.96
C PRO A 235 -0.84 7.37 11.74
N LEU A 236 0.09 7.64 12.66
CA LEU A 236 1.10 8.67 12.45
C LEU A 236 2.23 8.10 11.57
N PRO A 237 2.86 8.94 10.73
CA PRO A 237 3.87 8.52 9.79
C PRO A 237 5.02 7.81 10.53
N VAL A 238 5.35 6.61 10.05
CA VAL A 238 6.42 5.75 10.56
C VAL A 238 7.73 6.54 10.55
N LYS A 239 8.28 6.84 11.73
CA LYS A 239 9.63 7.40 11.83
C LYS A 239 10.64 6.26 11.64
N SER A 240 11.61 6.47 10.75
CA SER A 240 12.61 5.47 10.37
C SER A 240 13.29 4.80 11.57
N PRO A 241 13.62 3.49 11.50
CA PRO A 241 14.25 2.76 12.59
C PRO A 241 15.62 3.36 12.92
N LYS A 242 15.84 3.76 14.18
CA LYS A 242 17.13 4.29 14.65
C LYS A 242 18.06 3.12 14.99
N ARG A 243 19.20 3.01 14.31
CA ARG A 243 20.25 2.00 14.57
C ARG A 243 20.87 2.21 15.96
N THR A 244 20.92 1.16 16.77
CA THR A 244 21.79 1.10 17.95
C THR A 244 23.23 0.75 17.55
N HIS A 245 24.19 1.14 18.39
CA HIS A 245 25.64 0.93 18.23
C HIS A 245 26.07 -0.55 18.05
N GLU A 246 25.16 -1.52 18.24
CA GLU A 246 25.40 -2.96 18.08
C GLU A 246 24.75 -3.60 16.84
N GLY A 247 24.31 -2.82 15.86
CA GLY A 247 23.91 -3.34 14.55
C GLY A 247 22.56 -4.07 14.48
N GLY A 248 21.87 -4.31 15.61
CA GLY A 248 20.50 -4.85 15.63
C GLY A 248 19.45 -3.80 15.24
N MET A 249 18.50 -4.17 14.37
CA MET A 249 17.31 -3.36 14.08
C MET A 249 16.29 -3.52 15.20
N ARG A 250 16.11 -2.49 16.04
CA ARG A 250 14.93 -2.39 16.91
C ARG A 250 13.95 -1.39 16.29
N VAL A 251 12.75 -1.87 15.96
CA VAL A 251 11.63 -0.98 15.64
C VAL A 251 11.27 -0.23 16.93
N PRO A 252 11.24 1.11 16.95
CA PRO A 252 10.80 1.83 18.13
C PRO A 252 9.31 1.54 18.33
N LEU A 253 8.97 0.80 19.39
CA LEU A 253 7.59 0.63 19.83
C LEU A 253 7.09 2.02 20.28
N SER A 254 6.21 2.64 19.49
CA SER A 254 5.50 3.83 19.94
C SER A 254 4.55 3.43 21.09
N LYS A 255 4.14 4.39 21.93
CA LYS A 255 3.23 4.14 23.05
C LYS A 255 1.88 3.53 22.64
N ASP A 256 1.58 3.52 21.35
CA ASP A 256 0.31 3.08 20.77
C ASP A 256 0.48 1.81 19.92
N THR A 257 1.47 0.96 20.17
CA THR A 257 1.61 -0.32 19.44
C THR A 257 1.06 -1.48 20.27
N VAL A 258 0.10 -2.22 19.73
CA VAL A 258 -0.44 -3.45 20.33
C VAL A 258 0.26 -4.65 19.71
N VAL A 259 0.85 -5.50 20.55
CA VAL A 259 1.44 -6.76 20.13
C VAL A 259 0.41 -7.86 20.36
N THR A 260 -0.01 -8.52 19.28
CA THR A 260 -0.93 -9.66 19.30
C THR A 260 -0.13 -10.94 19.09
N SER A 261 -0.30 -11.91 20.00
CA SER A 261 0.32 -13.23 19.86
C SER A 261 -0.51 -14.16 18.98
N LEU A 262 0.08 -15.27 18.54
CA LEU A 262 -0.65 -16.31 17.80
C LEU A 262 -1.85 -16.85 18.60
N GLU A 263 -1.69 -17.08 19.91
CA GLU A 263 -2.76 -17.58 20.79
C GLU A 263 -3.94 -16.59 20.84
N ASP A 264 -3.65 -15.29 20.91
CA ASP A 264 -4.70 -14.26 20.89
C ASP A 264 -5.46 -14.26 19.56
N MET A 265 -4.76 -14.43 18.42
CA MET A 265 -5.40 -14.52 17.11
C MET A 265 -6.27 -15.78 16.95
N GLU A 266 -5.84 -16.90 17.50
CA GLU A 266 -6.64 -18.14 17.55
C GLU A 266 -7.90 -17.96 18.39
N ASN A 267 -7.78 -17.30 19.55
CA ASN A 267 -8.93 -16.99 20.41
C ASN A 267 -9.92 -16.04 19.72
N GLU A 268 -9.43 -15.03 19.01
CA GLU A 268 -10.27 -14.15 18.18
C GLU A 268 -10.95 -14.91 17.04
N CYS A 269 -10.25 -15.84 16.37
CA CYS A 269 -10.82 -16.66 15.32
C CYS A 269 -11.97 -17.53 15.85
N LEU A 270 -11.81 -18.16 17.01
CA LEU A 270 -12.87 -18.91 17.68
C LEU A 270 -14.10 -18.04 17.99
N LEU A 271 -13.88 -16.78 18.41
CA LEU A 271 -14.97 -15.84 18.66
C LEU A 271 -15.71 -15.46 17.37
N VAL A 272 -14.99 -15.23 16.27
CA VAL A 272 -15.59 -14.93 14.96
C VAL A 272 -16.39 -16.12 14.44
N GLN A 273 -15.87 -17.34 14.57
CA GLN A 273 -16.59 -18.58 14.22
C GLN A 273 -17.89 -18.74 15.02
N ALA A 274 -17.84 -18.49 16.33
CA ALA A 274 -19.03 -18.51 17.18
C ALA A 274 -20.07 -17.46 16.75
N ARG A 275 -19.63 -16.24 16.38
CA ARG A 275 -20.50 -15.18 15.86
C ARG A 275 -21.11 -15.57 14.52
N LEU A 276 -20.31 -16.14 13.61
CA LEU A 276 -20.77 -16.62 12.31
C LEU A 276 -21.87 -17.68 12.48
N ALA A 277 -21.64 -18.69 13.33
CA ALA A 277 -22.61 -19.73 13.61
C ALA A 277 -23.95 -19.16 14.10
N LEU A 278 -23.93 -18.20 15.02
CA LEU A 278 -25.15 -17.54 15.50
C LEU A 278 -25.80 -16.63 14.44
N LYS A 279 -24.99 -15.95 13.61
CA LYS A 279 -25.48 -15.07 12.54
C LYS A 279 -26.15 -15.83 11.41
N MET A 280 -25.70 -17.05 11.10
CA MET A 280 -26.38 -17.97 10.17
C MET A 280 -27.82 -18.29 10.58
N ASP A 281 -28.13 -18.07 11.85
CA ASP A 281 -29.44 -18.31 12.44
C ASP A 281 -30.23 -17.02 12.72
N ASP A 282 -29.83 -15.93 12.06
CA ASP A 282 -30.39 -14.59 12.17
C ASP A 282 -30.33 -14.01 13.59
N ILE A 283 -29.38 -14.45 14.42
CA ILE A 283 -29.12 -13.87 15.74
C ILE A 283 -28.06 -12.77 15.61
N ASP A 284 -28.42 -11.55 15.99
CA ASP A 284 -27.47 -10.44 16.04
C ASP A 284 -26.53 -10.57 17.25
N THR A 285 -25.23 -10.70 16.97
CA THR A 285 -24.17 -10.83 17.97
C THR A 285 -23.30 -9.58 18.12
N ALA A 286 -23.67 -8.48 17.45
CA ALA A 286 -22.90 -7.26 17.43
C ALA A 286 -22.79 -6.66 18.84
N GLY A 287 -21.56 -6.43 19.29
CA GLY A 287 -21.29 -5.84 20.61
C GLY A 287 -21.44 -6.79 21.81
N LEU A 288 -21.71 -8.08 21.58
CA LEU A 288 -21.75 -9.08 22.67
C LEU A 288 -20.35 -9.57 23.04
N ASP A 289 -20.17 -9.79 24.34
CA ASP A 289 -18.94 -10.35 24.91
C ASP A 289 -18.86 -11.87 24.69
N ALA A 290 -17.67 -12.44 24.86
CA ALA A 290 -17.42 -13.88 24.66
C ALA A 290 -18.31 -14.76 25.56
N SER A 291 -18.49 -14.40 26.85
CA SER A 291 -19.41 -15.10 27.75
C SER A 291 -20.86 -15.03 27.29
N GLU A 292 -21.33 -13.89 26.80
CA GLU A 292 -22.70 -13.74 26.31
C GLU A 292 -22.96 -14.60 25.08
N ILE A 293 -22.00 -14.58 24.13
CA ILE A 293 -22.00 -15.44 22.95
C ILE A 293 -22.02 -16.92 23.37
N ALA A 294 -21.17 -17.32 24.33
CA ALA A 294 -21.18 -18.69 24.85
C ALA A 294 -22.54 -19.07 25.46
N THR A 295 -23.22 -18.16 26.16
CA THR A 295 -24.57 -18.45 26.70
C THR A 295 -25.61 -18.64 25.60
N LEU A 296 -25.54 -17.87 24.51
CA LEU A 296 -26.42 -18.03 23.35
C LEU A 296 -26.17 -19.37 22.64
N MET A 297 -24.90 -19.73 22.46
CA MET A 297 -24.52 -21.03 21.90
C MET A 297 -25.02 -22.19 22.78
N ALA A 298 -24.91 -22.08 24.10
CA ALA A 298 -25.40 -23.08 25.04
C ALA A 298 -26.93 -23.23 25.00
N LYS A 299 -27.67 -22.12 24.87
CA LYS A 299 -29.14 -22.15 24.68
C LYS A 299 -29.55 -22.91 23.41
N ARG A 300 -28.68 -22.90 22.40
CA ARG A 300 -28.87 -23.60 21.12
C ARG A 300 -28.42 -25.06 21.13
N GLY A 301 -27.78 -25.52 22.20
CA GLY A 301 -27.25 -26.89 22.31
C GLY A 301 -25.80 -27.06 21.85
N MET A 302 -25.10 -25.98 21.49
CA MET A 302 -23.69 -26.00 21.06
C MET A 302 -22.75 -25.93 22.26
N TYR A 303 -22.87 -26.89 23.19
CA TYR A 303 -22.17 -26.87 24.48
C TYR A 303 -20.65 -27.01 24.37
N HIS A 304 -20.17 -27.78 23.38
CA HIS A 304 -18.74 -28.02 23.19
C HIS A 304 -18.02 -26.74 22.75
N GLU A 305 -18.56 -26.05 21.75
CA GLU A 305 -18.02 -24.79 21.23
C GLU A 305 -18.11 -23.67 22.28
N ALA A 306 -19.24 -23.56 22.98
CA ALA A 306 -19.40 -22.63 24.10
C ALA A 306 -18.37 -22.88 25.22
N GLY A 307 -18.13 -24.15 25.56
CA GLY A 307 -17.13 -24.53 26.55
C GLY A 307 -15.69 -24.21 26.11
N ASN A 308 -15.38 -24.34 24.82
CA ASN A 308 -14.07 -23.99 24.29
C ASN A 308 -13.85 -22.47 24.27
N LEU A 309 -14.87 -21.70 23.91
CA LEU A 309 -14.83 -20.23 23.94
C LEU A 309 -14.60 -19.70 25.38
N LEU A 310 -15.29 -20.25 26.37
CA LEU A 310 -15.09 -19.83 27.76
C LEU A 310 -13.70 -20.18 28.29
N LYS A 311 -13.13 -21.30 27.85
CA LYS A 311 -11.76 -21.71 28.23
C LYS A 311 -10.71 -20.78 27.63
N SER A 312 -10.85 -20.39 26.36
CA SER A 312 -9.89 -19.50 25.70
C SER A 312 -9.85 -18.10 26.31
N PHE A 313 -11.02 -17.51 26.60
CA PHE A 313 -11.10 -16.17 27.18
C PHE A 313 -10.91 -16.13 28.71
N LYS A 314 -10.65 -17.28 29.36
CA LYS A 314 -10.48 -17.42 30.83
C LYS A 314 -11.61 -16.78 31.63
N GLU A 315 -12.79 -16.64 31.04
CA GLU A 315 -13.96 -16.11 31.73
C GLU A 315 -14.62 -17.21 32.55
N PRO A 316 -15.05 -16.93 33.80
CA PRO A 316 -15.75 -17.94 34.58
C PRO A 316 -17.03 -18.30 33.84
N ALA A 317 -17.18 -19.59 33.49
CA ALA A 317 -18.41 -20.14 32.95
C ALA A 317 -19.54 -19.82 33.94
N ARG A 318 -20.35 -18.80 33.65
CA ARG A 318 -21.55 -18.53 34.42
C ARG A 318 -22.47 -19.71 34.16
N CYS A 319 -22.58 -20.61 35.16
CA CYS A 319 -23.32 -21.86 35.05
C CYS A 319 -24.71 -21.63 34.44
N CYS A 320 -24.88 -22.01 33.16
CA CYS A 320 -26.18 -22.08 32.51
C CYS A 320 -27.04 -23.27 33.01
N CYS A 321 -26.54 -24.04 33.99
CA CYS A 321 -27.20 -25.25 34.52
C CYS A 321 -28.03 -25.00 35.80
N GLN A 322 -28.64 -23.83 35.94
CA GLN A 322 -29.63 -23.59 36.99
C GLN A 322 -30.90 -23.09 36.33
N ASN A 323 -31.67 -24.02 35.75
CA ASN A 323 -33.13 -23.97 35.60
C ASN A 323 -33.61 -25.21 34.81
N SER A 324 -33.46 -26.39 35.41
CA SER A 324 -34.31 -27.55 35.14
C SER A 324 -34.02 -28.63 36.18
N GLY A 325 -34.88 -28.72 37.19
CA GLY A 325 -34.80 -29.80 38.20
C GLY A 325 -35.25 -29.38 39.59
N GLU A 326 -36.50 -28.93 39.72
CA GLU A 326 -37.22 -29.21 40.96
C GLU A 326 -37.40 -30.74 41.09
N HIS A 327 -37.22 -31.24 42.32
CA HIS A 327 -37.71 -32.52 42.84
C HIS A 327 -37.01 -33.83 42.41
N ILE A 328 -36.27 -34.47 43.35
CA ILE A 328 -36.59 -35.77 44.02
C ILE A 328 -35.33 -36.43 44.65
N CYS A 329 -35.44 -36.70 45.96
CA CYS A 329 -34.81 -37.74 46.82
C CYS A 329 -33.27 -37.88 46.86
N MET A 330 -32.61 -38.11 47.99
CA MET A 330 -32.98 -38.51 49.36
C MET A 330 -31.92 -37.95 50.33
#